data_AF-A0A953INM9-F1
#
_entry.id   AF-A0A953INM9-F1
#
_cell.length_a   1.000
_cell.length_b   1.000
_cell.length_c   1.000
_cell.angle_alpha   90.00
_cell.angle_beta   90.00
_cell.angle_gamma   90.00
#
_symmetry.space_group_name_H-M   'P 1'
#
loop_
_entity.id
_entity.type
_entity.pdbx_description
1 polymer ?
#
loop_
_entity_poly.entity_id
_entity_poly.type
_entity_poly.pdbx_seq_one_letter_code
_entity_poly.pdbx_strand_id
1 'polypeptide(L)'
;MDKKTVFVKTKEGEEAMRQRTRLVQRNLRSILIMVDGQTTVAELSKRFGDKNAAEAALAELLAGGFIAEQLDQLDFTKAQPPEVKKEPAEDVPELTSQIALPPAQDPPSAPPPAAEPPLPPVIEEIELTAPEYESLPPPARPAPRPQPVQAAAGAGWMDRIKALLAKPKKPSARPQPEKEKKKAERQEDEYEEEQIGGADLEPIRRGRKFNFSWPVLALSVVVGIPVLLVLILLLYPYGRHLPAIERNASAYLQAPVKVGDIGFSFLPRPHIALRNITVGQDEAPLSIASVRAVPDFFSLLGERKVFHDLTFSKVAVKDAGLGKLALAAAGSPPAEIRHITLNEVSLTAGDASLGGLSGEIKMTASGTMETVQLNNSDASFKVDLQPQGEAYRFSATGNNWKSPFTPKLTFQWLEVQGELRPASLALSKIDGRAYEGLVEGKALLGWAGGATLSSDLELKRLSADKLLTALGSALTAEGELSARLKLAARADSLGKLAEALHVDGTFEMKRGTARGFDLGEAVRNTGRGPTRGGETKFEQLSGTVDIDPKDCRLGNLRLASGLLTAGGSVGIARSGSLSGAMNVELKSSAATLRVPLTVGGTTKDPMLTPSRR
;
A
#
# COMPACT_ATOMS: atom_id res chain seq x y z
N MET A 1 -32.06 -25.99 28.26
CA MET A 1 -31.53 -24.61 28.16
C MET A 1 -32.67 -23.66 27.86
N ASP A 2 -32.57 -22.38 28.22
CA ASP A 2 -33.46 -21.37 27.65
C ASP A 2 -33.11 -21.15 26.17
N LYS A 3 -34.11 -20.78 25.38
CA LYS A 3 -34.05 -20.53 23.94
C LYS A 3 -33.43 -19.17 23.62
N LYS A 4 -33.47 -18.22 24.57
CA LYS A 4 -32.97 -16.85 24.44
C LYS A 4 -31.49 -16.69 24.82
N THR A 5 -30.92 -17.61 25.58
CA THR A 5 -29.51 -17.57 25.99
C THR A 5 -28.59 -17.39 24.79
N VAL A 6 -27.59 -16.54 24.94
CA VAL A 6 -26.46 -16.40 24.01
C VAL A 6 -25.22 -16.98 24.67
N PHE A 7 -24.47 -17.79 23.92
CA PHE A 7 -23.23 -18.41 24.39
C PHE A 7 -22.01 -17.74 23.77
N VAL A 8 -20.95 -17.59 24.56
CA VAL A 8 -19.62 -17.11 24.13
C VAL A 8 -18.61 -18.24 24.28
N LYS A 9 -17.64 -18.32 23.36
CA LYS A 9 -16.50 -19.24 23.47
C LYS A 9 -15.61 -18.86 24.65
N THR A 10 -15.24 -19.84 25.47
CA THR A 10 -14.17 -19.64 26.46
C THR A 10 -12.80 -19.75 25.80
N LYS A 11 -11.73 -19.39 26.53
CA LYS A 11 -10.35 -19.61 26.07
C LYS A 11 -10.08 -21.09 25.74
N GLU A 12 -10.67 -22.01 26.50
CA GLU A 12 -10.57 -23.45 26.25
C GLU A 12 -11.33 -23.86 24.97
N GLY A 13 -12.48 -23.24 24.70
CA GLY A 13 -13.20 -23.38 23.43
C GLY A 13 -12.38 -22.93 22.22
N GLU A 14 -11.68 -21.80 22.31
CA GLU A 14 -10.78 -21.33 21.26
C GLU A 14 -9.57 -22.23 21.05
N GLU A 15 -8.94 -22.72 22.13
CA GLU A 15 -7.84 -23.68 22.04
C GLU A 15 -8.29 -25.02 21.43
N ALA A 16 -9.48 -25.50 21.79
CA ALA A 16 -10.06 -26.73 21.24
C ALA A 16 -10.46 -26.60 19.74
N MET A 17 -10.74 -25.38 19.26
CA MET A 17 -10.86 -25.13 17.82
C MET A 17 -9.52 -25.24 17.08
N ARG A 18 -8.41 -24.81 17.72
CA ARG A 18 -7.05 -24.87 17.16
C ARG A 18 -6.48 -26.30 17.19
N GLN A 19 -6.74 -27.06 18.24
CA GLN A 19 -6.20 -28.42 18.44
C GLN A 19 -7.27 -29.51 18.26
N ARG A 20 -7.29 -30.16 17.09
CA ARG A 20 -8.28 -31.22 16.74
C ARG A 20 -8.35 -32.40 17.72
N THR A 21 -7.33 -32.61 18.56
CA THR A 21 -7.26 -33.67 19.57
C THR A 21 -8.04 -33.35 20.85
N ARG A 22 -8.31 -32.08 21.17
CA ARG A 22 -9.03 -31.68 22.40
C ARG A 22 -10.55 -31.85 22.32
N LEU A 23 -11.13 -31.92 21.12
CA LEU A 23 -12.58 -32.05 20.91
C LEU A 23 -12.88 -33.06 19.79
N VAL A 24 -12.88 -34.34 20.18
CA VAL A 24 -12.91 -35.50 19.27
C VAL A 24 -14.27 -35.66 18.57
N GLN A 25 -15.37 -35.33 19.25
CA GLN A 25 -16.71 -35.45 18.67
C GLN A 25 -16.96 -34.40 17.57
N ARG A 26 -17.27 -34.89 16.35
CA ARG A 26 -17.56 -34.03 15.18
C ARG A 26 -18.74 -33.07 15.41
N ASN A 27 -19.77 -33.51 16.14
CA ASN A 27 -21.00 -32.73 16.34
C ASN A 27 -20.75 -31.53 17.27
N LEU A 28 -20.17 -31.79 18.44
CA LEU A 28 -19.72 -30.75 19.38
C LEU A 28 -18.82 -29.73 18.69
N ARG A 29 -17.80 -30.19 17.94
CA ARG A 29 -16.88 -29.30 17.23
C ARG A 29 -17.58 -28.45 16.15
N SER A 30 -18.64 -28.96 15.54
CA SER A 30 -19.41 -28.22 14.52
C SER A 30 -20.28 -27.13 15.13
N ILE A 31 -20.89 -27.39 16.29
CA ILE A 31 -21.66 -26.38 17.04
C ILE A 31 -20.74 -25.36 17.68
N LEU A 32 -19.60 -25.78 18.27
CA LEU A 32 -18.61 -24.86 18.82
C LEU A 32 -18.10 -23.88 17.75
N ILE A 33 -17.91 -24.32 16.51
CA ILE A 33 -17.58 -23.40 15.40
C ILE A 33 -18.64 -22.30 15.24
N MET A 34 -19.94 -22.66 15.29
CA MET A 34 -21.08 -21.76 15.10
C MET A 34 -21.43 -20.85 16.29
N VAL A 35 -20.91 -21.11 17.50
CA VAL A 35 -21.10 -20.20 18.65
C VAL A 35 -20.29 -18.92 18.44
N ASP A 36 -20.97 -17.78 18.27
CA ASP A 36 -20.38 -16.51 17.82
C ASP A 36 -20.55 -15.34 18.83
N GLY A 37 -21.18 -15.58 19.98
CA GLY A 37 -21.51 -14.52 20.95
C GLY A 37 -22.67 -13.61 20.54
N GLN A 38 -23.44 -13.98 19.51
CA GLN A 38 -24.59 -13.20 19.01
C GLN A 38 -25.82 -14.06 18.69
N THR A 39 -25.61 -15.28 18.22
CA THR A 39 -26.67 -16.23 17.84
C THR A 39 -27.24 -16.94 19.07
N THR A 40 -28.56 -16.84 19.28
CA THR A 40 -29.28 -17.49 20.39
C THR A 40 -29.38 -19.01 20.24
N VAL A 41 -29.63 -19.74 21.33
CA VAL A 41 -29.89 -21.20 21.31
C VAL A 41 -30.99 -21.61 20.30
N ALA A 42 -32.06 -20.82 20.20
CA ALA A 42 -33.12 -21.04 19.22
C ALA A 42 -32.61 -21.00 17.77
N GLU A 43 -31.71 -20.06 17.45
CA GLU A 43 -31.15 -19.94 16.12
C GLU A 43 -30.03 -20.95 15.85
N LEU A 44 -29.18 -21.24 16.83
CA LEU A 44 -28.14 -22.28 16.72
C LEU A 44 -28.77 -23.65 16.42
N SER A 45 -29.83 -24.02 17.14
CA SER A 45 -30.57 -25.27 16.88
C SER A 45 -31.23 -25.29 15.50
N LYS A 46 -31.75 -24.16 15.02
CA LYS A 46 -32.31 -24.03 13.65
C LYS A 46 -31.24 -24.09 12.55
N ARG A 47 -30.04 -23.56 12.79
CA ARG A 47 -28.89 -23.62 11.86
C ARG A 47 -28.23 -25.00 11.82
N PHE A 48 -28.27 -25.76 12.93
CA PHE A 48 -27.73 -27.14 12.99
C PHE A 48 -28.65 -28.19 12.32
N GLY A 49 -29.95 -27.90 12.21
CA GLY A 49 -30.93 -28.76 11.51
C GLY A 49 -31.58 -29.84 12.39
N ASP A 50 -30.86 -30.39 13.38
CA ASP A 50 -31.43 -31.21 14.45
C ASP A 50 -31.43 -30.44 15.77
N LYS A 51 -32.64 -30.14 16.27
CA LYS A 51 -32.83 -29.38 17.51
C LYS A 51 -32.38 -30.14 18.76
N ASN A 52 -32.62 -31.45 18.82
CA ASN A 52 -32.32 -32.24 20.01
C ASN A 52 -30.82 -32.53 20.12
N ALA A 53 -30.18 -32.85 18.99
CA ALA A 53 -28.72 -32.97 18.92
C ALA A 53 -28.03 -31.63 19.23
N ALA A 54 -28.61 -30.49 18.82
CA ALA A 54 -28.05 -29.18 19.11
C ALA A 54 -28.14 -28.79 20.61
N GLU A 55 -29.30 -29.00 21.25
CA GLU A 55 -29.45 -28.71 22.69
C GLU A 55 -28.59 -29.65 23.55
N ALA A 56 -28.43 -30.92 23.17
CA ALA A 56 -27.52 -31.84 23.84
C ALA A 56 -26.04 -31.43 23.69
N ALA A 57 -25.62 -31.07 22.47
CA ALA A 57 -24.24 -30.67 22.20
C ALA A 57 -23.86 -29.34 22.86
N LEU A 58 -24.79 -28.38 22.97
CA LEU A 58 -24.56 -27.16 23.76
C LEU A 58 -24.42 -27.46 25.25
N ALA A 59 -25.21 -28.40 25.80
CA ALA A 59 -25.08 -28.83 27.19
C ALA A 59 -23.73 -29.53 27.45
N GLU A 60 -23.26 -30.39 26.56
CA GLU A 60 -21.95 -31.05 26.68
C GLU A 60 -20.78 -30.05 26.52
N LEU A 61 -20.89 -29.07 25.62
CA LEU A 61 -19.90 -27.99 25.49
C LEU A 61 -19.82 -27.07 26.71
N LEU A 62 -20.96 -26.79 27.35
CA LEU A 62 -21.02 -25.97 28.58
C LEU A 62 -20.50 -26.75 29.79
N ALA A 63 -20.90 -28.02 29.95
CA ALA A 63 -20.37 -28.90 31.00
C ALA A 63 -18.86 -29.15 30.85
N GLY A 64 -18.35 -29.16 29.62
CA GLY A 64 -16.93 -29.24 29.29
C GLY A 64 -16.17 -27.91 29.33
N GLY A 65 -16.79 -26.80 29.78
CA GLY A 65 -16.12 -25.50 29.93
C GLY A 65 -15.79 -24.76 28.63
N PHE A 66 -16.15 -25.28 27.45
CA PHE A 66 -15.79 -24.70 26.15
C PHE A 66 -16.64 -23.48 25.76
N ILE A 67 -17.83 -23.32 26.36
CA ILE A 67 -18.72 -22.17 26.18
C ILE A 67 -19.30 -21.70 27.53
N ALA A 68 -19.60 -20.40 27.64
CA ALA A 68 -20.20 -19.78 28.82
C ALA A 68 -21.41 -18.91 28.44
N GLU A 69 -22.36 -18.74 29.36
CA GLU A 69 -23.53 -17.87 29.16
C GLU A 69 -23.14 -16.40 29.19
N GLN A 70 -23.64 -15.63 28.23
CA GLN A 70 -23.49 -14.18 28.20
C GLN A 70 -24.53 -13.55 29.12
N LEU A 71 -24.13 -13.17 30.33
CA LEU A 71 -24.97 -12.33 31.18
C LEU A 71 -25.06 -10.91 30.58
N ASP A 72 -26.29 -10.46 30.33
CA ASP A 72 -26.55 -9.07 29.95
C ASP A 72 -26.14 -8.10 31.08
N GLN A 73 -25.65 -6.93 30.69
CA GLN A 73 -25.10 -5.94 31.62
C GLN A 73 -26.20 -5.09 32.26
N LEU A 74 -26.16 -4.97 33.60
CA LEU A 74 -26.07 -3.72 34.37
C LEU A 74 -26.77 -3.86 35.73
N ASP A 75 -25.99 -3.83 36.82
CA ASP A 75 -26.50 -3.32 38.10
C ASP A 75 -25.36 -2.79 38.99
N PHE A 76 -25.06 -1.49 38.90
CA PHE A 76 -23.99 -0.83 39.66
C PHE A 76 -24.43 -0.35 41.05
N THR A 77 -25.55 -0.83 41.59
CA THR A 77 -26.14 -0.36 42.86
C THR A 77 -26.13 -1.41 43.98
N LYS A 78 -24.97 -2.04 44.24
CA LYS A 78 -24.75 -2.73 45.52
C LYS A 78 -23.29 -2.84 45.97
N ALA A 79 -22.66 -1.68 46.20
CA ALA A 79 -21.37 -1.63 46.88
C ALA A 79 -21.52 -1.96 48.37
N GLN A 80 -21.19 -3.19 48.77
CA GLN A 80 -20.92 -3.55 50.16
C GLN A 80 -19.75 -4.56 50.19
N PRO A 81 -18.65 -4.33 50.94
CA PRO A 81 -17.44 -5.13 50.77
C PRO A 81 -17.56 -6.50 51.47
N PRO A 82 -17.07 -7.60 50.86
CA PRO A 82 -16.82 -8.83 51.58
C PRO A 82 -15.60 -8.66 52.51
N GLU A 83 -15.73 -9.05 53.77
CA GLU A 83 -14.63 -9.09 54.73
C GLU A 83 -13.51 -10.04 54.27
N VAL A 84 -12.27 -9.57 54.29
CA VAL A 84 -11.08 -10.45 54.22
C VAL A 84 -10.54 -10.61 55.64
N LYS A 85 -10.50 -11.85 56.11
CA LYS A 85 -10.00 -12.20 57.44
C LYS A 85 -8.47 -12.05 57.54
N LYS A 86 -8.03 -11.43 58.65
CA LYS A 86 -6.75 -11.70 59.34
C LYS A 86 -6.68 -13.20 59.69
N GLU A 87 -5.54 -13.87 59.90
CA GLU A 87 -4.11 -13.55 60.10
C GLU A 87 -3.35 -14.91 59.88
N PRO A 88 -2.02 -15.07 60.06
CA PRO A 88 -0.97 -14.09 60.38
C PRO A 88 0.18 -14.05 59.35
N ALA A 89 1.30 -13.41 59.72
CA ALA A 89 2.52 -13.33 58.92
C ALA A 89 3.50 -14.50 59.17
N GLU A 90 4.46 -14.67 58.27
CA GLU A 90 5.70 -15.45 58.47
C GLU A 90 6.87 -14.66 57.82
N ASP A 91 8.09 -14.85 58.33
CA ASP A 91 9.12 -13.80 58.37
C ASP A 91 9.76 -13.36 57.04
N VAL A 92 10.08 -12.06 56.96
CA VAL A 92 11.13 -11.51 56.09
C VAL A 92 12.10 -10.71 56.96
N PRO A 93 13.36 -11.16 57.15
CA PRO A 93 14.32 -10.46 57.99
C PRO A 93 14.93 -9.24 57.28
N GLU A 94 14.93 -8.08 57.94
CA GLU A 94 15.75 -6.94 57.52
C GLU A 94 17.24 -7.24 57.74
N LEU A 95 18.07 -7.06 56.71
CA LEU A 95 19.53 -7.06 56.85
C LEU A 95 20.13 -5.78 56.27
N THR A 96 20.25 -4.77 57.12
CA THR A 96 20.96 -3.52 56.83
C THR A 96 22.47 -3.75 56.81
N SER A 97 23.08 -3.64 55.62
CA SER A 97 24.51 -3.36 55.44
C SER A 97 24.63 -2.43 54.22
N GLN A 98 25.07 -1.19 54.38
CA GLN A 98 26.47 -0.79 54.59
C GLN A 98 27.44 -1.49 53.63
N ILE A 99 27.46 -1.01 52.38
CA ILE A 99 28.57 -1.24 51.46
C ILE A 99 29.51 -0.03 51.58
N ALA A 100 30.70 -0.24 52.13
CA ALA A 100 31.77 0.76 52.15
C ALA A 100 32.45 0.85 50.77
N LEU A 101 33.05 2.00 50.45
CA LEU A 101 33.85 2.14 49.24
C LEU A 101 35.15 1.31 49.35
N PRO A 102 35.57 0.59 48.30
CA PRO A 102 36.93 0.07 48.23
C PRO A 102 37.94 1.24 48.10
N PRO A 103 39.16 1.11 48.67
CA PRO A 103 40.18 2.16 48.61
C PRO A 103 40.78 2.33 47.21
N ALA A 104 41.33 3.51 46.95
CA ALA A 104 42.07 3.80 45.72
C ALA A 104 43.35 2.94 45.60
N GLN A 105 43.78 2.70 44.37
CA GLN A 105 45.09 2.13 44.02
C GLN A 105 45.77 3.01 42.99
N ASP A 106 47.06 3.28 43.18
CA ASP A 106 47.87 4.15 42.31
C ASP A 106 48.23 3.48 40.96
N PRO A 107 48.44 4.26 39.89
CA PRO A 107 48.70 3.73 38.55
C PRO A 107 50.15 3.23 38.37
N PRO A 108 50.37 2.02 37.81
CA PRO A 108 51.71 1.54 37.44
C PRO A 108 52.23 2.18 36.15
N SER A 109 53.55 2.37 36.07
CA SER A 109 54.24 3.19 35.06
C SER A 109 54.61 2.46 33.74
N ALA A 110 54.93 3.24 32.70
CA ALA A 110 55.34 2.75 31.38
C ALA A 110 56.88 2.78 31.15
N PRO A 111 57.43 1.83 30.37
CA PRO A 111 58.75 1.92 29.69
C PRO A 111 58.61 1.85 28.13
N PRO A 112 59.68 2.10 27.31
CA PRO A 112 59.59 3.15 26.28
C PRO A 112 59.96 2.69 24.82
N PRO A 113 60.68 3.45 23.94
CA PRO A 113 60.04 4.34 22.96
C PRO A 113 60.47 4.17 21.47
N ALA A 114 59.56 4.50 20.53
CA ALA A 114 59.81 4.88 19.13
C ALA A 114 58.48 5.31 18.49
N ALA A 115 58.36 6.27 17.55
CA ALA A 115 59.26 7.33 17.08
C ALA A 115 58.39 8.53 16.60
N GLU A 116 58.98 9.70 16.34
CA GLU A 116 58.23 10.92 15.99
C GLU A 116 57.56 10.84 14.59
N PRO A 117 56.26 11.15 14.45
CA PRO A 117 55.67 11.45 13.16
C PRO A 117 56.03 12.89 12.73
N PRO A 118 56.43 13.12 11.46
CA PRO A 118 56.89 14.44 11.02
C PRO A 118 55.76 15.47 10.92
N LEU A 119 56.12 16.75 11.03
CA LEU A 119 55.24 17.87 10.73
C LEU A 119 54.74 17.80 9.27
N PRO A 120 53.47 18.12 9.00
CA PRO A 120 53.00 18.27 7.61
C PRO A 120 53.75 19.42 6.93
N PRO A 121 54.11 19.29 5.63
CA PRO A 121 54.90 20.30 4.94
C PRO A 121 54.12 21.61 4.76
N VAL A 122 54.84 22.72 4.82
CA VAL A 122 54.36 23.99 4.27
C VAL A 122 54.15 23.80 2.76
N ILE A 123 52.89 23.90 2.32
CA ILE A 123 52.57 23.95 0.89
C ILE A 123 52.76 25.39 0.45
N GLU A 124 53.67 25.61 -0.50
CA GLU A 124 53.90 26.91 -1.11
C GLU A 124 52.64 27.41 -1.83
N GLU A 125 52.49 28.73 -1.87
CA GLU A 125 51.34 29.41 -2.49
C GLU A 125 51.45 29.32 -4.01
N ILE A 126 50.93 28.23 -4.59
CA ILE A 126 50.90 28.03 -6.05
C ILE A 126 49.91 29.03 -6.66
N GLU A 127 50.44 30.16 -7.11
CA GLU A 127 49.74 31.22 -7.82
C GLU A 127 49.25 30.71 -9.20
N LEU A 128 48.10 30.03 -9.18
CA LEU A 128 47.44 29.52 -10.38
C LEU A 128 46.93 30.67 -11.25
N THR A 129 47.75 31.03 -12.23
CA THR A 129 47.46 32.04 -13.26
C THR A 129 46.08 31.78 -13.89
N ALA A 130 45.23 32.81 -13.92
CA ALA A 130 43.88 32.68 -14.46
C ALA A 130 43.92 32.28 -15.96
N PRO A 131 43.10 31.31 -16.38
CA PRO A 131 42.98 30.99 -17.80
C PRO A 131 42.31 32.15 -18.55
N GLU A 132 42.92 32.59 -19.64
CA GLU A 132 42.30 33.54 -20.56
C GLU A 132 41.01 32.95 -21.13
N TYR A 133 39.87 33.59 -20.87
CA TYR A 133 38.62 33.23 -21.52
C TYR A 133 38.62 33.74 -22.95
N GLU A 134 38.83 32.81 -23.90
CA GLU A 134 38.73 33.06 -25.34
C GLU A 134 37.40 33.77 -25.67
N SER A 135 37.49 34.96 -26.26
CA SER A 135 36.37 35.90 -26.32
C SER A 135 35.33 35.47 -27.36
N LEU A 136 34.27 34.80 -26.90
CA LEU A 136 33.11 34.48 -27.73
C LEU A 136 32.49 35.75 -28.37
N PRO A 137 32.09 35.69 -29.65
CA PRO A 137 31.56 36.85 -30.37
C PRO A 137 30.23 37.34 -29.76
N PRO A 138 29.92 38.65 -29.85
CA PRO A 138 28.75 39.23 -29.21
C PRO A 138 27.45 38.62 -29.76
N PRO A 139 26.48 38.26 -28.89
CA PRO A 139 25.22 37.67 -29.32
C PRO A 139 24.43 38.65 -30.19
N ALA A 140 23.87 38.14 -31.29
CA ALA A 140 22.97 38.90 -32.13
C ALA A 140 21.74 39.40 -31.35
N ARG A 141 21.18 40.54 -31.77
CA ARG A 141 20.03 41.19 -31.12
C ARG A 141 18.90 40.18 -30.86
N PRO A 142 18.27 40.18 -29.66
CA PRO A 142 17.19 39.27 -29.37
C PRO A 142 16.03 39.47 -30.34
N ALA A 143 15.66 38.41 -31.06
CA ALA A 143 14.42 38.37 -31.82
C ALA A 143 13.22 38.58 -30.86
N PRO A 144 12.11 39.16 -31.32
CA PRO A 144 10.91 39.31 -30.49
C PRO A 144 10.46 37.94 -29.98
N ARG A 145 10.24 37.83 -28.67
CA ARG A 145 9.85 36.57 -28.01
C ARG A 145 8.59 36.00 -28.69
N PRO A 146 8.55 34.71 -29.04
CA PRO A 146 7.29 34.02 -29.30
C PRO A 146 6.36 34.24 -28.11
N GLN A 147 5.12 34.63 -28.39
CA GLN A 147 4.10 34.71 -27.34
C GLN A 147 3.89 33.30 -26.75
N PRO A 148 3.70 33.15 -25.43
CA PRO A 148 3.37 31.85 -24.86
C PRO A 148 2.06 31.38 -25.47
N VAL A 149 2.10 30.27 -26.21
CA VAL A 149 0.89 29.63 -26.73
C VAL A 149 0.01 29.29 -25.55
N GLN A 150 -1.15 29.93 -25.47
CA GLN A 150 -2.13 29.67 -24.42
C GLN A 150 -2.68 28.26 -24.62
N ALA A 151 -2.10 27.29 -23.91
CA ALA A 151 -2.67 25.96 -23.77
C ALA A 151 -4.12 26.13 -23.30
N ALA A 152 -5.07 25.68 -24.11
CA ALA A 152 -6.45 26.15 -24.03
C ALA A 152 -7.07 25.80 -22.66
N ALA A 153 -7.25 26.82 -21.82
CA ALA A 153 -8.03 26.70 -20.60
C ALA A 153 -9.46 26.30 -20.99
N GLY A 154 -9.87 25.08 -20.63
CA GLY A 154 -11.17 24.52 -20.99
C GLY A 154 -12.28 25.46 -20.57
N ALA A 155 -13.10 25.90 -21.53
CA ALA A 155 -13.97 27.06 -21.41
C ALA A 155 -14.74 27.10 -20.08
N GLY A 156 -14.48 28.15 -19.30
CA GLY A 156 -15.08 28.36 -17.98
C GLY A 156 -16.60 28.28 -18.04
N TRP A 157 -17.21 27.65 -17.05
CA TRP A 157 -18.65 27.40 -17.00
C TRP A 157 -19.49 28.67 -17.22
N MET A 158 -19.01 29.82 -16.73
CA MET A 158 -19.62 31.13 -16.90
C MET A 158 -19.69 31.60 -18.37
N ASP A 159 -18.70 31.26 -19.20
CA ASP A 159 -18.71 31.64 -20.62
C ASP A 159 -19.60 30.70 -21.45
N ARG A 160 -19.74 29.44 -21.03
CA ARG A 160 -20.74 28.50 -21.59
C ARG A 160 -22.17 28.97 -21.27
N ILE A 161 -22.40 29.57 -20.09
CA ILE A 161 -23.67 30.22 -19.73
C ILE A 161 -23.91 31.48 -20.59
N LYS A 162 -22.91 32.36 -20.78
CA LYS A 162 -23.04 33.54 -21.66
C LYS A 162 -23.38 33.14 -23.10
N ALA A 163 -22.75 32.09 -23.63
CA ALA A 163 -23.04 31.57 -24.97
C ALA A 163 -24.49 31.07 -25.10
N LEU A 164 -25.04 30.42 -24.07
CA LEU A 164 -26.44 29.98 -24.03
C LEU A 164 -27.46 31.12 -23.90
N LEU A 165 -27.06 32.28 -23.39
CA LEU A 165 -27.92 33.46 -23.22
C LEU A 165 -27.88 34.43 -24.42
N ALA A 166 -26.96 34.24 -25.37
CA ALA A 166 -26.83 35.07 -26.56
C ALA A 166 -27.91 34.74 -27.61
N LYS A 167 -29.02 35.48 -27.60
CA LYS A 167 -30.10 35.33 -28.59
C LYS A 167 -29.59 35.63 -30.03
N PRO A 168 -29.85 34.77 -31.02
CA PRO A 168 -29.46 35.03 -32.40
C PRO A 168 -30.27 36.18 -33.03
N LYS A 169 -29.58 37.11 -33.71
CA LYS A 169 -30.24 38.10 -34.59
C LYS A 169 -30.77 37.39 -35.83
N LYS A 170 -32.05 37.58 -36.16
CA LYS A 170 -32.62 37.16 -37.46
C LYS A 170 -32.05 38.00 -38.60
N PRO A 171 -31.56 37.39 -39.70
CA PRO A 171 -31.50 38.02 -41.01
C PRO A 171 -32.91 38.03 -41.65
N SER A 172 -33.13 38.93 -42.62
CA SER A 172 -34.40 39.04 -43.35
C SER A 172 -34.19 39.00 -44.86
N ALA A 173 -34.78 38.01 -45.54
CA ALA A 173 -34.91 37.94 -46.99
C ALA A 173 -36.20 37.17 -47.38
N ARG A 174 -36.63 37.33 -48.64
CA ARG A 174 -37.88 36.82 -49.26
C ARG A 174 -37.52 35.76 -50.34
N PRO A 175 -38.46 35.01 -51.00
CA PRO A 175 -39.81 35.46 -51.39
C PRO A 175 -41.01 34.46 -51.35
N GLN A 176 -42.15 35.05 -51.73
CA GLN A 176 -43.46 34.58 -52.24
C GLN A 176 -43.54 33.22 -52.99
N PRO A 177 -44.75 32.59 -53.13
CA PRO A 177 -45.91 33.18 -53.87
C PRO A 177 -47.33 32.99 -53.28
N GLU A 178 -48.29 33.68 -53.93
CA GLU A 178 -49.71 33.35 -54.29
C GLU A 178 -50.57 32.35 -53.45
N LYS A 179 -51.91 32.47 -53.28
CA LYS A 179 -53.02 33.27 -53.89
C LYS A 179 -54.31 33.14 -52.99
N GLU A 180 -55.46 33.83 -53.10
CA GLU A 180 -55.90 35.00 -53.91
C GLU A 180 -57.02 35.88 -53.27
N LYS A 181 -58.27 35.39 -53.10
CA LYS A 181 -59.53 36.13 -52.79
C LYS A 181 -60.45 35.26 -51.89
N LYS A 182 -61.41 35.78 -51.09
CA LYS A 182 -62.56 36.66 -51.40
C LYS A 182 -63.01 37.57 -50.24
N LYS A 183 -63.95 38.48 -50.55
CA LYS A 183 -64.60 39.49 -49.68
C LYS A 183 -66.13 39.30 -49.69
N ALA A 184 -66.81 40.03 -48.79
CA ALA A 184 -68.25 40.33 -48.77
C ALA A 184 -69.17 39.14 -48.39
N GLU A 185 -70.42 39.32 -47.94
CA GLU A 185 -71.38 40.46 -48.05
C GLU A 185 -72.07 40.79 -46.70
N ARG A 186 -72.35 42.10 -46.43
CA ARG A 186 -73.69 42.77 -46.29
C ARG A 186 -74.31 42.73 -44.87
N GLN A 187 -74.59 43.89 -44.25
CA GLN A 187 -75.89 44.62 -44.15
C GLN A 187 -76.87 44.00 -43.15
N GLU A 188 -77.78 44.70 -42.47
CA GLU A 188 -78.04 46.14 -42.19
C GLU A 188 -78.73 46.16 -40.77
N ASP A 189 -79.02 47.25 -40.05
CA ASP A 189 -79.59 48.56 -40.41
C ASP A 189 -79.05 49.70 -39.52
N GLU A 190 -79.35 50.94 -39.93
CA GLU A 190 -79.10 52.23 -39.26
C GLU A 190 -80.42 53.06 -39.33
N TYR A 191 -80.75 54.03 -38.46
CA TYR A 191 -79.89 54.84 -37.58
C TYR A 191 -80.21 54.61 -36.08
N GLU A 192 -80.76 55.49 -35.22
CA GLU A 192 -81.31 56.87 -35.29
C GLU A 192 -80.54 57.86 -34.38
N GLU A 193 -80.76 59.16 -34.59
CA GLU A 193 -80.01 60.28 -34.01
C GLU A 193 -80.52 60.66 -32.60
N GLU A 194 -79.64 60.79 -31.60
CA GLU A 194 -78.99 62.04 -31.14
C GLU A 194 -79.87 63.00 -30.31
N GLN A 195 -79.60 63.08 -28.98
CA GLN A 195 -79.46 64.37 -28.27
C GLN A 195 -78.90 64.28 -26.84
N ILE A 196 -77.69 64.83 -26.67
CA ILE A 196 -77.17 65.67 -25.57
C ILE A 196 -77.96 65.64 -24.23
N GLY A 197 -77.34 65.15 -23.12
CA GLY A 197 -78.03 65.00 -21.82
C GLY A 197 -77.28 65.21 -20.49
N GLY A 198 -75.94 65.34 -20.46
CA GLY A 198 -75.19 65.70 -19.23
C GLY A 198 -74.91 64.57 -18.21
N ALA A 199 -73.94 64.83 -17.32
CA ALA A 199 -73.25 63.87 -16.42
C ALA A 199 -72.50 62.72 -17.15
N ASP A 200 -71.31 62.26 -16.73
CA ASP A 200 -70.50 62.61 -15.55
C ASP A 200 -69.00 62.72 -15.94
N LEU A 201 -68.18 63.35 -15.09
CA LEU A 201 -66.73 63.50 -15.34
C LEU A 201 -65.95 62.24 -14.92
N GLU A 202 -65.55 61.40 -15.88
CA GLU A 202 -64.64 60.27 -15.60
C GLU A 202 -63.23 60.74 -15.16
N PRO A 203 -62.73 60.36 -13.97
CA PRO A 203 -61.39 60.71 -13.51
C PRO A 203 -60.34 59.68 -13.95
N ILE A 204 -59.28 60.16 -14.61
CA ILE A 204 -58.12 59.34 -15.03
C ILE A 204 -57.56 58.51 -13.86
N ARG A 205 -57.66 57.17 -13.93
CA ARG A 205 -57.07 56.26 -12.94
C ARG A 205 -56.10 55.22 -13.51
N ARG A 206 -54.82 55.58 -13.43
CA ARG A 206 -53.69 54.75 -12.97
C ARG A 206 -53.72 53.24 -13.31
N GLY A 207 -52.79 52.87 -14.20
CA GLY A 207 -51.83 51.79 -13.93
C GLY A 207 -52.41 50.38 -13.74
N ARG A 208 -52.35 49.58 -14.81
CA ARG A 208 -52.64 48.14 -14.86
C ARG A 208 -51.82 47.37 -13.80
N LYS A 209 -52.40 47.15 -12.63
CA LYS A 209 -51.80 46.37 -11.54
C LYS A 209 -51.61 44.91 -11.99
N PHE A 210 -50.40 44.38 -11.82
CA PHE A 210 -50.19 42.95 -11.92
C PHE A 210 -50.75 42.28 -10.66
N ASN A 211 -51.95 41.69 -10.78
CA ASN A 211 -52.56 40.90 -9.70
C ASN A 211 -51.82 39.56 -9.57
N PHE A 212 -50.64 39.58 -8.97
CA PHE A 212 -49.89 38.38 -8.61
C PHE A 212 -50.65 37.67 -7.50
N SER A 213 -51.27 36.52 -7.80
CA SER A 213 -52.05 35.80 -6.82
C SER A 213 -51.16 35.29 -5.69
N TRP A 214 -51.60 35.50 -4.45
CA TRP A 214 -50.86 35.15 -3.22
C TRP A 214 -50.26 33.72 -3.24
N PRO A 215 -50.95 32.64 -3.69
CA PRO A 215 -50.34 31.32 -3.79
C PRO A 215 -49.16 31.24 -4.78
N VAL A 216 -49.16 31.99 -5.89
CA VAL A 216 -48.02 32.01 -6.82
C VAL A 216 -46.85 32.78 -6.22
N LEU A 217 -47.14 33.85 -5.45
CA LEU A 217 -46.11 34.58 -4.71
C LEU A 217 -45.48 33.68 -3.63
N ALA A 218 -46.30 32.99 -2.83
CA ALA A 218 -45.86 32.01 -1.85
C ALA A 218 -45.03 30.88 -2.48
N LEU A 219 -45.47 30.29 -3.60
CA LEU A 219 -44.72 29.25 -4.31
C LEU A 219 -43.38 29.78 -4.85
N SER A 220 -43.37 31.00 -5.40
CA SER A 220 -42.13 31.65 -5.88
C SER A 220 -41.14 31.96 -4.75
N VAL A 221 -41.62 32.18 -3.52
CA VAL A 221 -40.79 32.31 -2.31
C VAL A 221 -40.30 30.94 -1.84
N VAL A 222 -41.18 29.94 -1.77
CA VAL A 222 -40.86 28.56 -1.32
C VAL A 222 -39.87 27.86 -2.24
N VAL A 223 -39.88 28.13 -3.55
CA VAL A 223 -38.88 27.61 -4.51
C VAL A 223 -37.71 28.59 -4.71
N GLY A 224 -37.98 29.89 -4.72
CA GLY A 224 -36.97 30.92 -4.96
C GLY A 224 -35.95 31.06 -3.82
N ILE A 225 -36.37 30.96 -2.56
CA ILE A 225 -35.45 31.00 -1.41
C ILE A 225 -34.43 29.84 -1.43
N PRO A 226 -34.82 28.55 -1.56
CA PRO A 226 -33.83 27.48 -1.63
C PRO A 226 -32.96 27.54 -2.89
N VAL A 227 -33.50 27.94 -4.05
CA VAL A 227 -32.68 28.16 -5.26
C VAL A 227 -31.67 29.30 -5.05
N LEU A 228 -32.09 30.39 -4.40
CA LEU A 228 -31.20 31.51 -4.07
C LEU A 228 -30.17 31.13 -3.01
N LEU A 229 -30.52 30.32 -2.00
CA LEU A 229 -29.58 29.78 -1.02
C LEU A 229 -28.54 28.86 -1.65
N VAL A 230 -28.97 27.97 -2.56
CA VAL A 230 -28.05 27.11 -3.34
C VAL A 230 -27.13 27.98 -4.21
N LEU A 231 -27.66 29.01 -4.86
CA LEU A 231 -26.86 29.94 -5.67
C LEU A 231 -25.90 30.78 -4.83
N ILE A 232 -26.32 31.25 -3.65
CA ILE A 232 -25.47 31.97 -2.70
C ILE A 232 -24.34 31.07 -2.21
N LEU A 233 -24.60 29.81 -1.85
CA LEU A 233 -23.55 28.85 -1.52
C LEU A 233 -22.62 28.62 -2.72
N LEU A 234 -23.13 28.30 -3.91
CA LEU A 234 -22.32 28.04 -5.10
C LEU A 234 -21.43 29.23 -5.52
N LEU A 235 -21.86 30.46 -5.28
CA LEU A 235 -21.14 31.69 -5.67
C LEU A 235 -20.43 32.39 -4.49
N TYR A 236 -20.43 31.79 -3.30
CA TYR A 236 -19.78 32.35 -2.11
C TYR A 236 -18.24 32.33 -2.26
N PRO A 237 -17.52 33.40 -1.89
CA PRO A 237 -16.06 33.45 -1.99
C PRO A 237 -15.37 32.63 -0.88
N TYR A 238 -15.41 31.31 -0.99
CA TYR A 238 -14.80 30.37 -0.03
C TYR A 238 -13.30 30.61 0.19
N GLY A 239 -12.60 31.17 -0.80
CA GLY A 239 -11.18 31.54 -0.72
C GLY A 239 -10.82 32.39 0.52
N ARG A 240 -11.77 33.17 1.07
CA ARG A 240 -11.55 33.96 2.30
C ARG A 240 -11.22 33.12 3.55
N HIS A 241 -11.51 31.81 3.52
CA HIS A 241 -11.23 30.88 4.61
C HIS A 241 -9.91 30.11 4.44
N LEU A 242 -9.28 30.15 3.25
CA LEU A 242 -8.03 29.42 2.99
C LEU A 242 -6.92 29.72 4.01
N PRO A 243 -6.59 30.97 4.36
CA PRO A 243 -5.47 31.24 5.26
C PRO A 243 -5.65 30.66 6.68
N ALA A 244 -6.91 30.52 7.14
CA ALA A 244 -7.21 29.89 8.42
C ALA A 244 -7.11 28.37 8.35
N ILE A 245 -7.53 27.76 7.23
CA ILE A 245 -7.39 26.32 6.98
C ILE A 245 -5.90 25.95 6.84
N GLU A 246 -5.15 26.70 6.03
CA GLU A 246 -3.72 26.55 5.81
C GLU A 246 -2.93 26.70 7.12
N ARG A 247 -3.21 27.72 7.93
CA ARG A 247 -2.55 27.92 9.24
C ARG A 247 -2.79 26.75 10.19
N ASN A 248 -4.04 26.29 10.32
CA ASN A 248 -4.39 25.20 11.23
C ASN A 248 -3.82 23.85 10.75
N ALA A 249 -3.88 23.58 9.44
CA ALA A 249 -3.28 22.38 8.86
C ALA A 249 -1.74 22.40 8.97
N SER A 250 -1.11 23.57 8.83
CA SER A 250 0.35 23.72 8.98
C SER A 250 0.82 23.48 10.40
N ALA A 251 0.05 23.92 11.40
CA ALA A 251 0.33 23.65 12.81
C ALA A 251 0.20 22.15 13.14
N TYR A 252 -0.81 21.47 12.59
CA TYR A 252 -1.03 20.04 12.81
C TYR A 252 -0.01 19.14 12.10
N LEU A 253 0.32 19.43 10.84
CA LEU A 253 1.29 18.66 10.04
C LEU A 253 2.76 19.08 10.27
N GLN A 254 3.00 20.06 11.15
CA GLN A 254 4.32 20.65 11.44
C GLN A 254 5.10 21.06 10.18
N ALA A 255 4.39 21.44 9.12
CA ALA A 255 4.93 21.74 7.80
C ALA A 255 3.99 22.70 7.06
N PRO A 256 4.50 23.68 6.30
CA PRO A 256 3.66 24.68 5.64
C PRO A 256 2.75 24.02 4.60
N VAL A 257 1.44 24.22 4.74
CA VAL A 257 0.40 23.75 3.84
C VAL A 257 -0.03 24.89 2.92
N LYS A 258 -0.15 24.61 1.62
CA LYS A 258 -0.81 25.49 0.64
C LYS A 258 -1.96 24.76 -0.04
N VAL A 259 -3.06 25.47 -0.29
CA VAL A 259 -4.26 24.95 -0.96
C VAL A 259 -4.55 25.82 -2.19
N GLY A 260 -4.53 25.24 -3.39
CA GLY A 260 -4.71 25.99 -4.63
C GLY A 260 -6.15 26.46 -4.92
N ASP A 261 -7.17 25.72 -4.47
CA ASP A 261 -8.58 26.06 -4.69
C ASP A 261 -9.50 25.47 -3.59
N ILE A 262 -10.60 26.16 -3.31
CA ILE A 262 -11.67 25.72 -2.40
C ILE A 262 -13.04 26.09 -2.99
N GLY A 263 -13.93 25.10 -3.05
CA GLY A 263 -15.31 25.29 -3.48
C GLY A 263 -16.29 24.40 -2.72
N PHE A 264 -17.56 24.54 -3.06
CA PHE A 264 -18.65 23.73 -2.52
C PHE A 264 -19.42 23.04 -3.65
N SER A 265 -19.85 21.80 -3.43
CA SER A 265 -20.62 21.02 -4.40
C SER A 265 -21.77 20.31 -3.71
N PHE A 266 -22.93 20.29 -4.37
CA PHE A 266 -24.16 19.68 -3.83
C PHE A 266 -24.33 18.20 -4.20
N LEU A 267 -23.51 17.66 -5.11
CA LEU A 267 -23.70 16.33 -5.71
C LEU A 267 -22.47 15.41 -5.47
N PRO A 268 -22.65 14.12 -5.12
CA PRO A 268 -23.93 13.43 -4.84
C PRO A 268 -24.53 13.77 -3.46
N ARG A 269 -23.74 14.39 -2.58
CA ARG A 269 -24.17 15.02 -1.32
C ARG A 269 -23.47 16.38 -1.16
N PRO A 270 -24.04 17.34 -0.40
CA PRO A 270 -23.39 18.61 -0.09
C PRO A 270 -22.04 18.43 0.61
N HIS A 271 -20.98 19.01 0.04
CA HIS A 271 -19.61 18.90 0.55
C HIS A 271 -18.73 20.09 0.18
N ILE A 272 -17.70 20.32 1.00
CA ILE A 272 -16.59 21.22 0.71
C ILE A 272 -15.53 20.42 -0.07
N ALA A 273 -14.96 21.02 -1.11
CA ALA A 273 -13.88 20.44 -1.90
C ALA A 273 -12.66 21.38 -1.87
N LEU A 274 -11.55 20.89 -1.31
CA LEU A 274 -10.22 21.50 -1.38
C LEU A 274 -9.46 20.84 -2.53
N ARG A 275 -8.64 21.59 -3.28
CA ARG A 275 -7.87 21.06 -4.42
C ARG A 275 -6.43 21.58 -4.46
N ASN A 276 -5.57 20.84 -5.13
CA ASN A 276 -4.15 21.16 -5.35
C ASN A 276 -3.45 21.52 -4.03
N ILE A 277 -3.48 20.57 -3.08
CA ILE A 277 -2.91 20.76 -1.75
C ILE A 277 -1.46 20.27 -1.77
N THR A 278 -0.55 21.08 -1.23
CA THR A 278 0.88 20.76 -1.10
C THR A 278 1.33 21.04 0.32
N VAL A 279 2.22 20.19 0.85
CA VAL A 279 2.70 20.26 2.23
C VAL A 279 4.22 20.17 2.25
N GLY A 280 4.85 21.16 2.87
CA GLY A 280 6.30 21.35 2.92
C GLY A 280 6.80 22.50 2.03
N GLN A 281 7.96 23.06 2.40
CA GLN A 281 8.77 23.90 1.52
C GLN A 281 9.72 23.01 0.73
N ASP A 282 9.87 23.35 -0.56
CA ASP A 282 10.70 22.71 -1.59
C ASP A 282 10.43 21.20 -1.81
N GLU A 283 10.32 20.83 -3.09
CA GLU A 283 9.98 19.47 -3.55
C GLU A 283 8.67 18.82 -3.04
N ALA A 284 7.90 19.48 -2.17
CA ALA A 284 6.56 19.10 -1.69
C ALA A 284 6.45 17.61 -1.26
N PRO A 285 7.03 17.23 -0.10
CA PRO A 285 7.06 15.84 0.37
C PRO A 285 5.71 15.15 0.57
N LEU A 286 4.60 15.91 0.58
CA LEU A 286 3.24 15.40 0.47
C LEU A 286 2.42 16.30 -0.46
N SER A 287 1.71 15.70 -1.41
CA SER A 287 0.73 16.38 -2.25
C SER A 287 -0.57 15.59 -2.35
N ILE A 288 -1.70 16.31 -2.46
CA ILE A 288 -3.05 15.74 -2.52
C ILE A 288 -3.85 16.50 -3.57
N ALA A 289 -4.31 15.82 -4.63
CA ALA A 289 -5.00 16.50 -5.73
C ALA A 289 -6.36 17.07 -5.29
N SER A 290 -7.10 16.35 -4.44
CA SER A 290 -8.31 16.90 -3.80
C SER A 290 -8.66 16.23 -2.47
N VAL A 291 -9.25 17.01 -1.56
CA VAL A 291 -9.94 16.53 -0.36
C VAL A 291 -11.40 16.94 -0.42
N ARG A 292 -12.30 15.96 -0.35
CA ARG A 292 -13.73 16.17 -0.10
C ARG A 292 -13.99 16.06 1.39
N ALA A 293 -14.52 17.11 2.00
CA ALA A 293 -14.96 17.10 3.39
C ALA A 293 -16.49 17.25 3.44
N VAL A 294 -17.17 16.30 4.10
CA VAL A 294 -18.62 16.31 4.35
C VAL A 294 -18.83 16.77 5.80
N PRO A 295 -19.14 18.06 6.03
CA PRO A 295 -19.36 18.56 7.38
C PRO A 295 -20.71 18.11 7.94
N ASP A 296 -20.80 18.00 9.26
CA ASP A 296 -22.08 18.18 9.94
C ASP A 296 -22.44 19.68 9.84
N PHE A 297 -23.47 20.00 9.05
CA PHE A 297 -23.84 21.39 8.76
C PHE A 297 -24.33 22.18 9.98
N PHE A 298 -24.79 21.52 11.05
CA PHE A 298 -25.14 22.18 12.30
C PHE A 298 -23.90 22.43 13.16
N SER A 299 -22.92 21.52 13.15
CA SER A 299 -21.63 21.72 13.84
C SER A 299 -20.83 22.93 13.33
N LEU A 300 -21.03 23.34 12.08
CA LEU A 300 -20.34 24.49 11.47
C LEU A 300 -20.64 25.84 12.14
N LEU A 301 -21.72 25.92 12.92
CA LEU A 301 -22.07 27.11 13.72
C LEU A 301 -21.48 27.07 15.14
N GLY A 302 -20.94 25.92 15.58
CA GLY A 302 -20.30 25.75 16.87
C GLY A 302 -18.77 25.92 16.82
N GLU A 303 -18.15 25.94 18.00
CA GLU A 303 -16.68 26.05 18.12
C GLU A 303 -15.96 24.80 17.60
N ARG A 304 -16.49 23.60 17.96
CA ARG A 304 -15.97 22.30 17.52
C ARG A 304 -16.67 21.85 16.24
N LYS A 305 -15.97 22.02 15.11
CA LYS A 305 -16.42 21.54 13.79
C LYS A 305 -16.33 20.02 13.71
N VAL A 306 -17.36 19.38 13.19
CA VAL A 306 -17.48 17.94 12.99
C VAL A 306 -17.58 17.64 11.50
N PHE A 307 -16.82 16.65 11.04
CA PHE A 307 -16.91 16.10 9.70
C PHE A 307 -17.26 14.62 9.75
N HIS A 308 -18.28 14.22 8.99
CA HIS A 308 -18.68 12.83 8.88
C HIS A 308 -17.67 12.05 8.05
N ASP A 309 -17.37 12.53 6.84
CA ASP A 309 -16.45 11.92 5.88
C ASP A 309 -15.38 12.93 5.45
N LEU A 310 -14.10 12.54 5.49
CA LEU A 310 -13.05 13.15 4.67
C LEU A 310 -12.52 12.13 3.65
N THR A 311 -12.80 12.36 2.37
CA THR A 311 -12.21 11.57 1.27
C THR A 311 -11.03 12.33 0.68
N PHE A 312 -9.82 11.80 0.87
CA PHE A 312 -8.62 12.25 0.19
C PHE A 312 -8.49 11.49 -1.13
N SER A 313 -8.12 12.16 -2.21
CA SER A 313 -7.96 11.54 -3.54
C SER A 313 -6.68 11.98 -4.22
N LYS A 314 -5.96 11.00 -4.78
CA LYS A 314 -4.63 11.14 -5.41
C LYS A 314 -3.64 11.78 -4.42
N VAL A 315 -3.31 10.99 -3.41
CA VAL A 315 -2.33 11.31 -2.37
C VAL A 315 -0.98 10.78 -2.83
N ALA A 316 0.02 11.66 -2.96
CA ALA A 316 1.40 11.27 -3.22
C ALA A 316 2.27 11.66 -2.02
N VAL A 317 2.84 10.65 -1.37
CA VAL A 317 3.75 10.79 -0.22
C VAL A 317 5.17 10.44 -0.68
N LYS A 318 6.14 11.32 -0.40
CA LYS A 318 7.58 11.05 -0.53
C LYS A 318 8.18 10.75 0.84
N ASP A 319 9.37 10.14 0.87
CA ASP A 319 10.31 9.98 2.01
C ASP A 319 10.02 10.86 3.26
N ALA A 320 10.37 12.14 3.20
CA ALA A 320 10.25 13.09 4.32
C ALA A 320 8.80 13.46 4.70
N GLY A 321 7.82 13.01 3.93
CA GLY A 321 6.39 13.10 4.25
C GLY A 321 5.92 11.99 5.21
N LEU A 322 6.55 10.80 5.17
CA LEU A 322 6.17 9.66 6.01
C LEU A 322 6.32 9.97 7.51
N GLY A 323 7.50 10.45 7.94
CA GLY A 323 7.74 10.79 9.35
C GLY A 323 6.85 11.93 9.86
N LYS A 324 6.55 12.91 8.99
CA LYS A 324 5.65 14.02 9.33
C LYS A 324 4.20 13.56 9.50
N LEU A 325 3.75 12.61 8.68
CA LEU A 325 2.45 11.97 8.85
C LEU A 325 2.40 11.09 10.11
N ALA A 326 3.49 10.41 10.47
CA ALA A 326 3.58 9.61 11.70
C ALA A 326 3.50 10.50 12.96
N LEU A 327 4.25 11.61 12.98
CA LEU A 327 4.18 12.62 14.05
C LEU A 327 2.80 13.27 14.14
N ALA A 328 2.21 13.68 13.01
CA ALA A 328 0.88 14.29 13.00
C ALA A 328 -0.21 13.31 13.50
N ALA A 329 -0.09 12.02 13.18
CA ALA A 329 -1.03 10.99 13.62
C ALA A 329 -1.06 10.80 15.15
N ALA A 330 0.03 11.12 15.85
CA ALA A 330 0.09 11.15 17.32
C ALA A 330 -0.54 12.41 17.94
N GLY A 331 -0.79 13.46 17.14
CA GLY A 331 -1.46 14.68 17.56
C GLY A 331 -2.99 14.59 17.49
N SER A 332 -3.68 15.38 18.30
CA SER A 332 -5.13 15.55 18.20
C SER A 332 -5.50 16.47 17.01
N PRO A 333 -6.39 16.07 16.09
CA PRO A 333 -6.78 16.89 14.95
C PRO A 333 -7.59 18.13 15.39
N PRO A 334 -7.51 19.26 14.67
CA PRO A 334 -8.20 20.51 15.01
C PRO A 334 -9.72 20.50 14.73
N ALA A 335 -10.28 19.33 14.37
CA ALA A 335 -11.71 19.10 14.15
C ALA A 335 -12.03 17.64 14.46
N GLU A 336 -13.29 17.33 14.79
CA GLU A 336 -13.74 15.94 14.93
C GLU A 336 -13.96 15.34 13.54
N ILE A 337 -13.35 14.18 13.28
CA ILE A 337 -13.45 13.46 12.01
C ILE A 337 -13.89 12.03 12.30
N ARG A 338 -15.03 11.60 11.76
CA ARG A 338 -15.60 10.28 12.07
C ARG A 338 -15.13 9.18 11.12
N HIS A 339 -14.95 9.50 9.84
CA HIS A 339 -14.42 8.58 8.84
C HIS A 339 -13.44 9.31 7.91
N ILE A 340 -12.31 8.67 7.62
CA ILE A 340 -11.38 9.11 6.56
C ILE A 340 -11.23 7.99 5.53
N THR A 341 -11.48 8.32 4.27
CA THR A 341 -11.23 7.46 3.12
C THR A 341 -10.02 7.99 2.33
N LEU A 342 -9.17 7.10 1.87
CA LEU A 342 -7.98 7.40 1.06
C LEU A 342 -8.11 6.72 -0.31
N ASN A 343 -8.19 7.50 -1.38
CA ASN A 343 -8.30 7.02 -2.75
C ASN A 343 -7.04 7.36 -3.56
N GLU A 344 -6.57 6.41 -4.38
CA GLU A 344 -5.37 6.57 -5.23
C GLU A 344 -4.14 7.08 -4.45
N VAL A 345 -3.81 6.42 -3.35
CA VAL A 345 -2.58 6.65 -2.60
C VAL A 345 -1.39 6.10 -3.41
N SER A 346 -0.32 6.89 -3.43
CA SER A 346 0.99 6.54 -3.98
C SER A 346 2.07 6.88 -2.97
N LEU A 347 2.91 5.88 -2.67
CA LEU A 347 4.05 5.99 -1.77
C LEU A 347 5.32 5.96 -2.62
N THR A 348 6.13 7.00 -2.54
CA THR A 348 7.39 7.12 -3.27
C THR A 348 8.54 7.08 -2.27
N ALA A 349 9.38 6.05 -2.38
CA ALA A 349 10.62 5.91 -1.65
C ALA A 349 11.77 6.16 -2.64
N GLY A 350 12.52 7.26 -2.51
CA GLY A 350 13.52 7.65 -3.52
C GLY A 350 12.95 7.71 -4.96
N ASP A 351 13.42 6.80 -5.83
CA ASP A 351 12.93 6.62 -7.22
C ASP A 351 11.87 5.49 -7.37
N ALA A 352 11.59 4.72 -6.32
CA ALA A 352 10.65 3.60 -6.36
C ALA A 352 9.25 4.02 -5.88
N SER A 353 8.22 3.77 -6.70
CA SER A 353 6.84 4.15 -6.38
C SER A 353 5.90 2.93 -6.24
N LEU A 354 5.20 2.83 -5.11
CA LEU A 354 4.06 1.93 -4.91
C LEU A 354 2.76 2.73 -5.03
N GLY A 355 2.14 2.69 -6.21
CA GLY A 355 0.87 3.38 -6.51
C GLY A 355 -0.35 2.46 -6.47
N GLY A 356 -1.54 3.07 -6.57
CA GLY A 356 -2.81 2.34 -6.69
C GLY A 356 -3.33 1.73 -5.38
N LEU A 357 -2.87 2.25 -4.23
CA LEU A 357 -3.38 1.87 -2.92
C LEU A 357 -4.65 2.68 -2.59
N SER A 358 -5.61 2.11 -1.87
CA SER A 358 -6.83 2.81 -1.38
C SER A 358 -7.42 2.12 -0.15
N GLY A 359 -8.14 2.85 0.69
CA GLY A 359 -8.73 2.32 1.92
C GLY A 359 -9.15 3.42 2.90
N GLU A 360 -8.88 3.23 4.19
CA GLU A 360 -9.41 4.08 5.27
C GLU A 360 -8.38 4.37 6.38
N ILE A 361 -8.61 5.43 7.17
CA ILE A 361 -7.93 5.65 8.46
C ILE A 361 -8.94 5.46 9.58
N LYS A 362 -8.62 4.56 10.52
CA LYS A 362 -9.36 4.34 11.76
C LYS A 362 -8.91 5.34 12.81
N MET A 363 -9.88 5.91 13.52
CA MET A 363 -9.68 6.85 14.62
C MET A 363 -10.12 6.20 15.93
N THR A 364 -9.37 6.47 16.99
CA THR A 364 -9.78 6.12 18.36
C THR A 364 -10.98 6.95 18.80
N ALA A 365 -11.63 6.56 19.91
CA ALA A 365 -12.68 7.36 20.54
C ALA A 365 -12.19 8.75 21.03
N SER A 366 -10.88 8.95 21.21
CA SER A 366 -10.26 10.26 21.50
C SER A 366 -10.03 11.13 20.25
N GLY A 367 -10.33 10.64 19.05
CA GLY A 367 -10.14 11.34 17.78
C GLY A 367 -8.69 11.34 17.26
N THR A 368 -7.79 10.58 17.88
CA THR A 368 -6.42 10.36 17.40
C THR A 368 -6.38 9.18 16.43
N MET A 369 -5.38 9.13 15.55
CA MET A 369 -5.28 8.09 14.53
C MET A 369 -4.81 6.75 15.12
N GLU A 370 -5.57 5.69 14.85
CA GLU A 370 -5.28 4.33 15.33
C GLU A 370 -4.51 3.51 14.29
N THR A 371 -4.98 3.47 13.03
CA THR A 371 -4.41 2.63 11.97
C THR A 371 -4.86 3.10 10.58
N VAL A 372 -3.95 3.17 9.59
CA VAL A 372 -4.34 3.19 8.15
C VAL A 372 -4.55 1.75 7.70
N GLN A 373 -5.64 1.47 6.99
CA GLN A 373 -5.82 0.22 6.26
C GLN A 373 -5.85 0.53 4.77
N LEU A 374 -4.87 0.02 4.01
CA LEU A 374 -4.73 0.21 2.57
C LEU A 374 -4.82 -1.14 1.85
N ASN A 375 -5.49 -1.19 0.72
CA ASN A 375 -5.48 -2.32 -0.21
C ASN A 375 -5.02 -1.83 -1.58
N ASN A 376 -4.41 -2.69 -2.40
CA ASN A 376 -4.18 -2.40 -3.81
C ASN A 376 -5.47 -2.53 -4.64
N SER A 377 -5.41 -2.08 -5.90
CA SER A 377 -6.59 -1.97 -6.79
C SER A 377 -7.33 -3.27 -7.12
N ASP A 378 -6.70 -4.44 -6.95
CA ASP A 378 -7.33 -5.76 -7.14
C ASP A 378 -7.56 -6.52 -5.81
N ALA A 379 -7.32 -5.87 -4.67
CA ALA A 379 -7.38 -6.42 -3.32
C ALA A 379 -6.54 -7.70 -3.07
N SER A 380 -5.57 -8.01 -3.94
CA SER A 380 -4.61 -9.11 -3.70
C SER A 380 -3.54 -8.78 -2.64
N PHE A 381 -3.44 -7.51 -2.22
CA PHE A 381 -2.47 -7.05 -1.22
C PHE A 381 -3.07 -5.98 -0.29
N LYS A 382 -2.98 -6.22 1.01
CA LYS A 382 -3.41 -5.33 2.11
C LYS A 382 -2.21 -4.91 2.95
N VAL A 383 -2.21 -3.68 3.43
CA VAL A 383 -1.24 -3.11 4.38
C VAL A 383 -2.00 -2.40 5.50
N ASP A 384 -1.70 -2.76 6.74
CA ASP A 384 -2.13 -2.04 7.94
C ASP A 384 -0.92 -1.30 8.54
N LEU A 385 -1.08 0.01 8.79
CA LEU A 385 -0.03 0.92 9.28
C LEU A 385 -0.45 1.56 10.61
N GLN A 386 0.30 1.30 11.68
CA GLN A 386 0.10 1.87 13.01
C GLN A 386 1.22 2.89 13.32
N PRO A 387 0.90 4.16 13.66
CA PRO A 387 1.89 5.15 14.08
C PRO A 387 2.68 4.73 15.32
N GLN A 388 3.99 5.02 15.35
CA GLN A 388 4.86 4.87 16.52
C GLN A 388 5.94 5.97 16.49
N GLY A 389 5.58 7.18 16.92
CA GLY A 389 6.48 8.34 16.86
C GLY A 389 6.71 8.80 15.41
N GLU A 390 7.97 8.86 14.97
CA GLU A 390 8.34 9.15 13.58
C GLU A 390 8.26 7.93 12.64
N ALA A 391 7.95 6.74 13.17
CA ALA A 391 7.88 5.49 12.44
C ALA A 391 6.43 5.00 12.30
N TYR A 392 6.21 4.06 11.37
CA TYR A 392 5.04 3.20 11.33
C TYR A 392 5.45 1.76 11.59
N ARG A 393 4.85 1.11 12.58
CA ARG A 393 4.79 -0.36 12.60
C ARG A 393 3.76 -0.79 11.56
N PHE A 394 4.06 -1.84 10.80
CA PHE A 394 3.13 -2.30 9.78
C PHE A 394 3.06 -3.83 9.68
N SER A 395 1.90 -4.28 9.21
CA SER A 395 1.67 -5.66 8.78
C SER A 395 1.01 -5.66 7.41
N ALA A 396 1.57 -6.39 6.47
CA ALA A 396 1.00 -6.57 5.14
C ALA A 396 0.64 -8.03 4.89
N THR A 397 -0.46 -8.28 4.18
CA THR A 397 -0.88 -9.61 3.74
C THR A 397 -1.19 -9.63 2.26
N GLY A 398 -0.78 -10.69 1.58
CA GLY A 398 -1.00 -10.90 0.15
C GLY A 398 -1.65 -12.26 -0.13
N ASN A 399 -2.52 -12.31 -1.12
CA ASN A 399 -3.21 -13.53 -1.57
C ASN A 399 -3.27 -13.54 -3.10
N ASN A 400 -2.58 -14.50 -3.72
CA ASN A 400 -2.28 -14.53 -5.17
C ASN A 400 -1.60 -13.23 -5.67
N TRP A 401 -0.87 -12.53 -4.81
CA TRP A 401 -0.23 -11.26 -5.10
C TRP A 401 0.93 -11.41 -6.11
N LYS A 402 1.05 -10.42 -6.99
CA LYS A 402 2.15 -10.30 -7.97
C LYS A 402 2.95 -9.05 -7.64
N SER A 403 4.26 -9.17 -7.46
CA SER A 403 5.09 -8.02 -7.12
C SER A 403 5.06 -6.98 -8.26
N PRO A 404 4.92 -5.68 -7.97
CA PRO A 404 4.98 -4.63 -9.00
C PRO A 404 6.40 -4.42 -9.54
N PHE A 405 7.41 -4.87 -8.77
CA PHE A 405 8.84 -4.79 -9.08
C PHE A 405 9.32 -5.93 -9.99
N THR A 406 10.56 -5.83 -10.48
CA THR A 406 11.19 -6.81 -11.38
C THR A 406 12.27 -7.61 -10.63
N PRO A 407 12.33 -8.96 -10.75
CA PRO A 407 11.40 -9.83 -11.48
C PRO A 407 10.00 -9.87 -10.84
N LYS A 408 8.96 -10.13 -11.65
CA LYS A 408 7.56 -10.15 -11.20
C LYS A 408 7.21 -11.47 -10.53
N LEU A 409 7.58 -11.59 -9.25
CA LEU A 409 7.33 -12.77 -8.44
C LEU A 409 5.84 -12.90 -8.09
N THR A 410 5.36 -14.15 -7.97
CA THR A 410 3.95 -14.46 -7.61
C THR A 410 3.87 -15.27 -6.33
N PHE A 411 3.19 -14.73 -5.33
CA PHE A 411 2.97 -15.35 -4.03
C PHE A 411 1.53 -15.84 -3.94
N GLN A 412 1.32 -17.14 -3.71
CA GLN A 412 -0.01 -17.69 -3.42
C GLN A 412 -0.56 -17.10 -2.11
N TRP A 413 0.33 -16.96 -1.13
CA TRP A 413 0.07 -16.26 0.14
C TRP A 413 1.35 -15.55 0.58
N LEU A 414 1.22 -14.42 1.28
CA LEU A 414 2.31 -13.65 1.85
C LEU A 414 1.85 -12.97 3.14
N GLU A 415 2.71 -12.93 4.14
CA GLU A 415 2.62 -12.12 5.34
C GLU A 415 3.97 -11.44 5.59
N VAL A 416 3.96 -10.12 5.76
CA VAL A 416 5.14 -9.32 6.07
C VAL A 416 4.84 -8.48 7.31
N GLN A 417 5.78 -8.43 8.25
CA GLN A 417 5.73 -7.54 9.40
C GLN A 417 7.02 -6.73 9.50
N GLY A 418 6.92 -5.49 9.96
CA GLY A 418 8.09 -4.63 10.03
C GLY A 418 7.84 -3.21 10.55
N GLU A 419 8.84 -2.37 10.34
CA GLU A 419 8.85 -0.96 10.72
C GLU A 419 9.32 -0.11 9.52
N LEU A 420 8.55 0.93 9.21
CA LEU A 420 8.82 1.92 8.17
C LEU A 420 9.21 3.25 8.82
N ARG A 421 10.37 3.79 8.43
CA ARG A 421 10.90 5.10 8.82
C ARG A 421 11.09 5.97 7.56
N PRO A 422 11.33 7.30 7.68
CA PRO A 422 11.39 8.21 6.54
C PRO A 422 12.36 7.84 5.41
N ALA A 423 13.43 7.07 5.70
CA ALA A 423 14.42 6.65 4.72
C ALA A 423 14.90 5.18 4.87
N SER A 424 14.11 4.34 5.57
CA SER A 424 14.42 2.91 5.76
C SER A 424 13.19 2.06 6.07
N LEU A 425 13.20 0.81 5.62
CA LEU A 425 12.17 -0.20 5.84
C LEU A 425 12.83 -1.48 6.41
N ALA A 426 12.47 -1.85 7.63
CA ALA A 426 12.96 -3.04 8.31
C ALA A 426 11.88 -4.12 8.35
N LEU A 427 12.08 -5.24 7.65
CA LEU A 427 11.18 -6.39 7.60
C LEU A 427 11.63 -7.41 8.65
N SER A 428 10.94 -7.45 9.79
CA SER A 428 11.24 -8.34 10.92
C SER A 428 10.70 -9.76 10.74
N LYS A 429 9.67 -9.91 9.90
CA LYS A 429 9.13 -11.19 9.41
C LYS A 429 8.77 -11.06 7.93
N ILE A 430 9.23 -11.99 7.13
CA ILE A 430 8.70 -12.35 5.80
C ILE A 430 8.33 -13.83 5.88
N ASP A 431 7.12 -14.17 5.48
CA ASP A 431 6.57 -15.55 5.51
C ASP A 431 5.58 -15.67 4.37
N GLY A 432 5.64 -16.73 3.58
CA GLY A 432 4.87 -16.79 2.36
C GLY A 432 4.92 -18.13 1.65
N ARG A 433 3.93 -18.35 0.78
CA ARG A 433 3.89 -19.49 -0.13
C ARG A 433 4.08 -19.00 -1.56
N ALA A 434 5.15 -19.45 -2.20
CA ALA A 434 5.49 -19.14 -3.58
C ALA A 434 6.10 -20.37 -4.26
N TYR A 435 5.84 -20.53 -5.55
CA TYR A 435 6.35 -21.65 -6.37
C TYR A 435 6.16 -23.02 -5.68
N GLU A 436 4.95 -23.22 -5.14
CA GLU A 436 4.46 -24.41 -4.41
C GLU A 436 5.07 -24.66 -3.01
N GLY A 437 6.29 -24.17 -2.76
CA GLY A 437 6.99 -24.22 -1.48
C GLY A 437 6.76 -22.99 -0.59
N LEU A 438 7.58 -22.86 0.47
CA LEU A 438 7.54 -21.75 1.43
C LEU A 438 8.78 -20.85 1.30
N VAL A 439 8.58 -19.57 1.56
CA VAL A 439 9.59 -18.51 1.58
C VAL A 439 9.51 -17.80 2.92
N GLU A 440 10.54 -17.92 3.74
CA GLU A 440 10.66 -17.26 5.04
C GLU A 440 11.89 -16.33 5.04
N GLY A 441 11.91 -15.29 5.86
CA GLY A 441 13.11 -14.44 5.97
C GLY A 441 12.92 -13.10 6.67
N LYS A 442 13.93 -12.25 6.52
CA LYS A 442 14.01 -10.88 7.04
C LYS A 442 14.76 -9.99 6.06
N ALA A 443 14.52 -8.69 6.09
CA ALA A 443 15.25 -7.73 5.26
C ALA A 443 15.41 -6.37 5.94
N LEU A 444 16.45 -5.64 5.56
CA LEU A 444 16.65 -4.24 5.86
C LEU A 444 16.91 -3.51 4.54
N LEU A 445 16.07 -2.52 4.25
CA LEU A 445 16.16 -1.65 3.09
C LEU A 445 16.39 -0.21 3.58
N GLY A 446 17.35 0.49 2.99
CA GLY A 446 17.67 1.88 3.30
C GLY A 446 17.90 2.68 2.03
N TRP A 447 17.61 3.98 2.06
CA TRP A 447 17.79 4.88 0.90
C TRP A 447 18.31 6.28 1.27
N ALA A 448 18.68 6.51 2.53
CA ALA A 448 19.37 7.71 2.97
C ALA A 448 20.80 7.80 2.38
N GLY A 449 21.01 8.71 1.41
CA GLY A 449 22.33 8.90 0.79
C GLY A 449 22.77 7.76 -0.13
N GLY A 450 21.79 7.11 -0.77
CA GLY A 450 21.99 5.95 -1.65
C GLY A 450 21.26 4.72 -1.13
N ALA A 451 20.90 3.82 -2.05
CA ALA A 451 20.12 2.63 -1.75
C ALA A 451 20.97 1.47 -1.23
N THR A 452 20.48 0.77 -0.22
CA THR A 452 21.08 -0.45 0.34
C THR A 452 20.02 -1.49 0.68
N LEU A 453 20.29 -2.75 0.34
CA LEU A 453 19.52 -3.92 0.76
C LEU A 453 20.44 -4.90 1.50
N SER A 454 19.94 -5.48 2.59
CA SER A 454 20.48 -6.67 3.25
C SER A 454 19.32 -7.59 3.62
N SER A 455 19.38 -8.89 3.33
CA SER A 455 18.30 -9.84 3.64
C SER A 455 18.80 -11.27 3.83
N ASP A 456 18.25 -11.96 4.82
CA ASP A 456 18.39 -13.41 5.02
C ASP A 456 17.08 -14.08 4.61
N LEU A 457 17.13 -15.05 3.67
CA LEU A 457 15.98 -15.80 3.18
C LEU A 457 16.20 -17.31 3.32
N GLU A 458 15.16 -18.03 3.76
CA GLU A 458 15.10 -19.49 3.74
C GLU A 458 13.98 -19.95 2.79
N LEU A 459 14.36 -20.71 1.76
CA LEU A 459 13.48 -21.30 0.76
C LEU A 459 13.26 -22.78 1.10
N LYS A 460 12.01 -23.24 1.14
CA LYS A 460 11.66 -24.61 1.55
C LYS A 460 10.76 -25.31 0.53
N ARG A 461 11.31 -26.31 -0.16
CA ARG A 461 10.62 -27.18 -1.14
C ARG A 461 9.84 -26.42 -2.22
N LEU A 462 10.44 -25.38 -2.80
CA LEU A 462 9.95 -24.73 -4.01
C LEU A 462 10.10 -25.68 -5.20
N SER A 463 9.22 -25.58 -6.19
CA SER A 463 9.41 -26.22 -7.50
C SER A 463 10.48 -25.45 -8.26
N ALA A 464 11.59 -26.13 -8.59
CA ALA A 464 12.74 -25.50 -9.23
C ALA A 464 12.41 -24.97 -10.64
N ASP A 465 11.56 -25.68 -11.38
CA ASP A 465 11.11 -25.34 -12.73
C ASP A 465 10.33 -24.02 -12.75
N LYS A 466 9.38 -23.83 -11.81
CA LYS A 466 8.55 -22.63 -11.73
C LYS A 466 9.34 -21.43 -11.24
N LEU A 467 10.26 -21.63 -10.29
CA LEU A 467 11.17 -20.57 -9.82
C LEU A 467 12.12 -20.12 -10.94
N LEU A 468 12.83 -21.05 -11.59
CA LEU A 468 13.75 -20.74 -12.69
C LEU A 468 13.04 -20.04 -13.85
N THR A 469 11.82 -20.49 -14.20
CA THR A 469 10.98 -19.82 -15.21
C THR A 469 10.60 -18.40 -14.81
N ALA A 470 10.20 -18.18 -13.54
CA ALA A 470 9.83 -16.85 -13.05
C ALA A 470 11.03 -15.88 -12.93
N LEU A 471 12.24 -16.41 -12.77
CA LEU A 471 13.50 -15.66 -12.82
C LEU A 471 14.04 -15.47 -14.26
N GLY A 472 13.36 -16.01 -15.28
CA GLY A 472 13.78 -15.89 -16.68
C GLY A 472 15.00 -16.72 -17.07
N SER A 473 15.33 -17.76 -16.29
CA SER A 473 16.46 -18.67 -16.57
C SER A 473 16.25 -19.46 -17.87
N ALA A 474 17.31 -19.55 -18.68
CA ALA A 474 17.36 -20.48 -19.81
C ALA A 474 17.77 -21.91 -19.39
N LEU A 475 18.44 -22.08 -18.23
CA LEU A 475 18.67 -23.39 -17.64
C LEU A 475 17.36 -23.92 -17.07
N THR A 476 17.05 -25.18 -17.35
CA THR A 476 15.86 -25.88 -16.87
C THR A 476 16.24 -27.03 -15.94
N ALA A 477 15.67 -27.03 -14.74
CA ALA A 477 15.82 -28.10 -13.77
C ALA A 477 14.47 -28.32 -13.06
N GLU A 478 14.17 -29.59 -12.79
CA GLU A 478 12.99 -30.03 -12.04
C GLU A 478 13.44 -30.59 -10.69
N GLY A 479 12.59 -30.47 -9.67
CA GLY A 479 12.84 -31.00 -8.32
C GLY A 479 12.35 -30.07 -7.21
N GLU A 480 12.39 -30.57 -5.96
CA GLU A 480 12.10 -29.77 -4.76
C GLU A 480 13.35 -29.04 -4.29
N LEU A 481 13.44 -27.74 -4.57
CA LEU A 481 14.52 -26.86 -4.15
C LEU A 481 14.27 -26.31 -2.73
N SER A 482 15.29 -26.40 -1.88
CA SER A 482 15.40 -25.68 -0.61
C SER A 482 16.75 -24.96 -0.56
N ALA A 483 16.80 -23.77 0.04
CA ALA A 483 18.01 -22.95 0.08
C ALA A 483 18.05 -22.04 1.29
N ARG A 484 19.25 -21.64 1.70
CA ARG A 484 19.50 -20.53 2.62
C ARG A 484 20.36 -19.51 1.90
N LEU A 485 19.80 -18.32 1.72
CA LEU A 485 20.36 -17.26 0.90
C LEU A 485 20.53 -16.00 1.73
N LYS A 486 21.64 -15.32 1.51
CA LYS A 486 21.86 -13.94 1.91
C LYS A 486 21.88 -13.07 0.66
N LEU A 487 21.21 -11.93 0.73
CA LEU A 487 21.06 -10.99 -0.37
C LEU A 487 21.59 -9.65 0.10
N ALA A 488 22.53 -9.08 -0.66
CA ALA A 488 23.11 -7.77 -0.39
C ALA A 488 23.13 -6.95 -1.68
N ALA A 489 22.78 -5.66 -1.61
CA ALA A 489 22.88 -4.76 -2.76
C ALA A 489 23.17 -3.33 -2.31
N ARG A 490 23.91 -2.58 -3.13
CA ARG A 490 24.11 -1.14 -2.96
C ARG A 490 24.08 -0.44 -4.33
N ALA A 491 23.29 0.61 -4.45
CA ALA A 491 23.14 1.38 -5.69
C ALA A 491 22.83 2.86 -5.39
N ASP A 492 22.85 3.70 -6.42
CA ASP A 492 22.49 5.13 -6.27
C ASP A 492 21.03 5.32 -5.83
N SER A 493 20.15 4.39 -6.25
CA SER A 493 18.70 4.50 -6.11
C SER A 493 18.05 3.12 -5.93
N LEU A 494 16.82 3.08 -5.40
CA LEU A 494 16.11 1.85 -5.07
C LEU A 494 15.75 1.04 -6.32
N GLY A 495 15.39 1.71 -7.41
CA GLY A 495 15.10 1.08 -8.71
C GLY A 495 16.29 0.29 -9.28
N LYS A 496 17.53 0.70 -8.96
CA LYS A 496 18.78 0.06 -9.40
C LYS A 496 19.23 -1.13 -8.55
N LEU A 497 18.65 -1.37 -7.37
CA LEU A 497 19.14 -2.42 -6.46
C LEU A 497 19.14 -3.83 -7.07
N ALA A 498 18.19 -4.14 -7.96
CA ALA A 498 18.14 -5.42 -8.66
C ALA A 498 19.31 -5.62 -9.65
N GLU A 499 19.90 -4.54 -10.16
CA GLU A 499 21.09 -4.59 -11.03
C GLU A 499 22.40 -4.69 -10.25
N ALA A 500 22.38 -4.37 -8.95
CA ALA A 500 23.51 -4.41 -8.02
C ALA A 500 23.38 -5.53 -6.97
N LEU A 501 22.52 -6.52 -7.24
CA LEU A 501 22.20 -7.59 -6.30
C LEU A 501 23.28 -8.68 -6.29
N HIS A 502 23.91 -8.85 -5.13
CA HIS A 502 24.71 -10.01 -4.78
C HIS A 502 23.87 -11.02 -3.99
N VAL A 503 24.07 -12.32 -4.25
CA VAL A 503 23.41 -13.41 -3.52
C VAL A 503 24.43 -14.50 -3.17
N ASP A 504 24.66 -14.72 -1.88
CA ASP A 504 25.47 -15.85 -1.37
C ASP A 504 24.59 -16.88 -0.66
N GLY A 505 24.98 -18.16 -0.67
CA GLY A 505 24.24 -19.16 0.10
C GLY A 505 24.51 -20.63 -0.21
N THR A 506 23.65 -21.49 0.34
CA THR A 506 23.64 -22.94 0.13
C THR A 506 22.28 -23.41 -0.37
N PHE A 507 22.29 -24.43 -1.23
CA PHE A 507 21.07 -25.02 -1.75
C PHE A 507 21.12 -26.56 -1.75
N GLU A 508 19.93 -27.15 -1.70
CA GLU A 508 19.67 -28.57 -1.85
C GLU A 508 18.41 -28.75 -2.70
N MET A 509 18.49 -29.58 -3.74
CA MET A 509 17.36 -29.95 -4.60
C MET A 509 17.18 -31.47 -4.59
N LYS A 510 15.95 -31.92 -4.37
CA LYS A 510 15.61 -33.36 -4.20
C LYS A 510 14.72 -33.87 -5.31
N ARG A 511 14.92 -35.15 -5.67
CA ARG A 511 14.07 -35.95 -6.59
C ARG A 511 13.80 -35.20 -7.91
N GLY A 512 14.87 -34.91 -8.64
CA GLY A 512 14.86 -33.95 -9.72
C GLY A 512 15.56 -34.39 -11.01
N THR A 513 15.52 -33.50 -11.99
CA THR A 513 16.06 -33.70 -13.35
C THR A 513 16.82 -32.45 -13.78
N ALA A 514 18.10 -32.58 -14.08
CA ALA A 514 18.90 -31.53 -14.71
C ALA A 514 18.81 -31.71 -16.24
N ARG A 515 18.08 -30.82 -16.92
CA ARG A 515 17.93 -30.88 -18.38
C ARG A 515 19.12 -30.19 -19.06
N GLY A 516 19.49 -30.66 -20.25
CA GLY A 516 20.63 -30.15 -21.01
C GLY A 516 21.98 -30.77 -20.62
N PHE A 517 22.03 -31.61 -19.58
CA PHE A 517 23.24 -32.27 -19.11
C PHE A 517 23.00 -33.77 -18.97
N ASP A 518 23.61 -34.60 -19.82
CA ASP A 518 23.68 -36.06 -19.62
C ASP A 518 25.08 -36.48 -19.12
N LEU A 519 25.21 -36.59 -17.80
CA LEU A 519 26.44 -37.06 -17.15
C LEU A 519 26.68 -38.56 -17.39
N GLY A 520 25.63 -39.35 -17.61
CA GLY A 520 25.75 -40.79 -17.85
C GLY A 520 26.36 -41.09 -19.21
N GLU A 521 25.87 -40.41 -20.25
CA GLU A 521 26.41 -40.53 -21.60
C GLU A 521 27.76 -39.82 -21.75
N ALA A 522 27.99 -38.66 -21.11
CA ALA A 522 29.31 -38.02 -21.11
C ALA A 522 30.42 -38.89 -20.47
N VAL A 523 30.09 -39.74 -19.50
CA VAL A 523 31.01 -40.73 -18.92
C VAL A 523 31.25 -41.92 -19.86
N ARG A 524 30.20 -42.41 -20.53
CA ARG A 524 30.27 -43.58 -21.43
C ARG A 524 30.90 -43.27 -22.78
N ASN A 525 30.67 -42.08 -23.31
CA ASN A 525 31.06 -41.68 -24.66
C ASN A 525 32.49 -41.10 -24.72
N THR A 526 33.39 -41.64 -23.88
CA THR A 526 34.75 -41.16 -23.63
C THR A 526 35.69 -41.40 -24.82
N GLY A 527 35.50 -40.58 -25.88
CA GLY A 527 36.35 -40.57 -27.06
C GLY A 527 35.68 -40.09 -28.36
N ARG A 528 34.35 -39.93 -28.42
CA ARG A 528 33.63 -39.59 -29.67
C ARG A 528 33.26 -38.10 -29.81
N GLY A 529 33.82 -37.23 -28.97
CA GLY A 529 33.53 -35.79 -28.95
C GLY A 529 32.73 -35.37 -27.72
N PRO A 530 32.21 -34.13 -27.70
CA PRO A 530 31.44 -33.62 -26.58
C PRO A 530 29.97 -34.08 -26.60
N THR A 531 29.44 -34.41 -25.43
CA THR A 531 27.99 -34.64 -25.23
C THR A 531 27.27 -33.30 -25.13
N ARG A 532 26.10 -33.17 -25.77
CA ARG A 532 25.21 -32.00 -25.68
C ARG A 532 23.79 -32.45 -25.39
N GLY A 533 23.05 -31.64 -24.62
CA GLY A 533 21.65 -31.92 -24.30
C GLY A 533 21.46 -33.12 -23.36
N GLY A 534 20.34 -33.83 -23.56
CA GLY A 534 19.93 -34.95 -22.69
C GLY A 534 19.42 -34.50 -21.32
N GLU A 535 19.33 -35.43 -20.37
CA GLU A 535 18.93 -35.15 -18.98
C GLU A 535 19.61 -36.07 -17.97
N THR A 536 20.02 -35.53 -16.82
CA THR A 536 20.50 -36.30 -15.67
C THR A 536 19.49 -36.22 -14.54
N LYS A 537 18.87 -37.36 -14.22
CA LYS A 537 18.03 -37.49 -13.02
C LYS A 537 18.92 -37.60 -11.77
N PHE A 538 18.42 -37.14 -10.64
CA PHE A 538 19.12 -37.20 -9.36
C PHE A 538 18.15 -37.34 -8.19
N GLU A 539 18.59 -38.08 -7.17
CA GLU A 539 17.90 -38.20 -5.89
C GLU A 539 18.14 -36.94 -5.05
N GLN A 540 19.38 -36.43 -5.10
CA GLN A 540 19.84 -35.23 -4.40
C GLN A 540 20.89 -34.48 -5.24
N LEU A 541 20.75 -33.17 -5.34
CA LEU A 541 21.77 -32.23 -5.79
C LEU A 541 21.96 -31.18 -4.70
N SER A 542 23.18 -30.82 -4.36
CA SER A 542 23.48 -29.78 -3.36
C SER A 542 24.73 -28.98 -3.74
N GLY A 543 24.88 -27.78 -3.19
CA GLY A 543 26.05 -26.94 -3.41
C GLY A 543 25.95 -25.57 -2.75
N THR A 544 26.93 -24.72 -3.03
CA THR A 544 26.90 -23.28 -2.74
C THR A 544 26.48 -22.50 -3.98
N VAL A 545 25.79 -21.38 -3.80
CA VAL A 545 25.43 -20.43 -4.84
C VAL A 545 26.03 -19.06 -4.52
N ASP A 546 26.59 -18.42 -5.52
CA ASP A 546 27.24 -17.12 -5.50
C ASP A 546 26.80 -16.38 -6.77
N ILE A 547 26.12 -15.25 -6.65
CA ILE A 547 25.58 -14.47 -7.78
C ILE A 547 26.06 -13.03 -7.67
N ASP A 548 26.66 -12.52 -8.74
CA ASP A 548 27.09 -11.13 -8.92
C ASP A 548 26.38 -10.56 -10.16
N PRO A 549 26.23 -9.22 -10.31
CA PRO A 549 25.75 -8.58 -11.53
C PRO A 549 26.44 -9.00 -12.85
N LYS A 550 27.60 -9.69 -12.81
CA LYS A 550 28.37 -10.18 -13.97
C LYS A 550 28.20 -11.67 -14.26
N ASP A 551 28.14 -12.52 -13.23
CA ASP A 551 28.05 -13.97 -13.38
C ASP A 551 27.38 -14.67 -12.17
N CYS A 552 26.96 -15.92 -12.37
CA CYS A 552 26.41 -16.80 -11.35
C CYS A 552 27.28 -18.06 -11.25
N ARG A 553 27.63 -18.47 -10.03
CA ARG A 553 28.57 -19.55 -9.74
C ARG A 553 27.92 -20.56 -8.81
N LEU A 554 27.86 -21.79 -9.27
CA LEU A 554 27.43 -22.95 -8.51
C LEU A 554 28.67 -23.71 -8.06
N GLY A 555 29.06 -23.50 -6.80
CA GLY A 555 30.25 -24.08 -6.17
C GLY A 555 29.92 -25.33 -5.36
N ASN A 556 30.97 -26.08 -5.00
CA ASN A 556 30.88 -27.25 -4.09
C ASN A 556 29.79 -28.26 -4.47
N LEU A 557 29.50 -28.40 -5.77
CA LEU A 557 28.39 -29.21 -6.25
C LEU A 557 28.59 -30.67 -5.88
N ARG A 558 27.50 -31.32 -5.45
CA ARG A 558 27.41 -32.75 -5.13
C ARG A 558 26.06 -33.28 -5.62
N LEU A 559 26.11 -34.15 -6.63
CA LEU A 559 24.96 -34.85 -7.21
C LEU A 559 25.03 -36.33 -6.88
N ALA A 560 23.90 -36.91 -6.47
CA ALA A 560 23.72 -38.34 -6.24
C ALA A 560 22.50 -38.87 -7.02
N SER A 561 22.71 -39.99 -7.72
CA SER A 561 21.70 -40.67 -8.53
C SER A 561 21.97 -42.18 -8.51
N GLY A 562 21.69 -42.84 -7.37
CA GLY A 562 21.93 -44.26 -7.17
C GLY A 562 23.40 -44.66 -7.36
N LEU A 563 23.74 -45.23 -8.52
CA LEU A 563 25.09 -45.66 -8.86
C LEU A 563 25.98 -44.57 -9.48
N LEU A 564 25.41 -43.42 -9.86
CA LEU A 564 26.15 -42.26 -10.38
C LEU A 564 26.25 -41.20 -9.28
N THR A 565 27.46 -40.70 -9.05
CA THR A 565 27.72 -39.50 -8.25
C THR A 565 28.58 -38.52 -9.02
N ALA A 566 28.43 -37.23 -8.77
CA ALA A 566 29.27 -36.20 -9.39
C ALA A 566 29.53 -35.05 -8.42
N GLY A 567 30.67 -34.36 -8.60
CA GLY A 567 30.92 -33.12 -7.88
C GLY A 567 31.95 -32.20 -8.53
N GLY A 568 31.84 -30.91 -8.24
CA GLY A 568 32.65 -29.88 -8.91
C GLY A 568 32.06 -28.48 -8.82
N SER A 569 32.14 -27.71 -9.91
CA SER A 569 31.58 -26.35 -10.01
C SER A 569 31.18 -25.97 -11.43
N VAL A 570 30.20 -25.07 -11.54
CA VAL A 570 29.72 -24.50 -12.81
C VAL A 570 29.51 -23.00 -12.66
N GLY A 571 30.23 -22.21 -13.47
CA GLY A 571 29.99 -20.78 -13.69
C GLY A 571 29.09 -20.55 -14.91
N ILE A 572 28.25 -19.52 -14.80
CA ILE A 572 27.25 -19.08 -15.76
C ILE A 572 27.44 -17.57 -15.96
N ALA A 573 28.08 -17.17 -17.05
CA ALA A 573 28.27 -15.74 -17.35
C ALA A 573 26.95 -15.08 -17.76
N ARG A 574 26.80 -13.76 -17.57
CA ARG A 574 25.62 -12.98 -18.00
C ARG A 574 25.33 -13.05 -19.51
N SER A 575 26.29 -13.48 -20.34
CA SER A 575 26.11 -13.81 -21.76
C SER A 575 25.37 -15.14 -22.01
N GLY A 576 25.09 -15.92 -20.95
CA GLY A 576 24.62 -17.30 -21.05
C GLY A 576 25.73 -18.32 -21.35
N SER A 577 27.01 -17.93 -21.40
CA SER A 577 28.12 -18.89 -21.53
C SER A 577 28.28 -19.72 -20.27
N LEU A 578 28.50 -21.02 -20.43
CA LEU A 578 28.81 -21.95 -19.34
C LEU A 578 30.32 -22.24 -19.30
N SER A 579 30.84 -22.43 -18.09
CA SER A 579 32.23 -22.85 -17.86
C SER A 579 32.36 -23.57 -16.51
N GLY A 580 32.97 -24.75 -16.46
CA GLY A 580 33.14 -25.46 -15.19
C GLY A 580 33.88 -26.78 -15.30
N ALA A 581 34.01 -27.47 -14.17
CA ALA A 581 34.63 -28.78 -14.08
C ALA A 581 33.85 -29.67 -13.10
N MET A 582 33.62 -30.92 -13.49
CA MET A 582 32.90 -31.92 -12.70
C MET A 582 33.62 -33.27 -12.75
N ASN A 583 33.94 -33.84 -11.59
CA ASN A 583 34.35 -35.23 -11.50
C ASN A 583 33.10 -36.10 -11.37
N VAL A 584 32.91 -37.04 -12.30
CA VAL A 584 31.79 -38.00 -12.26
C VAL A 584 32.33 -39.40 -11.94
N GLU A 585 31.73 -40.05 -10.96
CA GLU A 585 31.98 -41.45 -10.59
C GLU A 585 30.73 -42.28 -10.91
N LEU A 586 30.86 -43.23 -11.84
CA LEU A 586 29.82 -44.19 -12.20
C LEU A 586 30.23 -45.58 -11.71
N LYS A 587 29.46 -46.14 -10.78
CA LYS A 587 29.62 -47.51 -10.30
C LYS A 587 28.86 -48.47 -11.20
N SER A 588 29.46 -49.60 -11.50
CA SER A 588 28.83 -50.73 -12.19
C SER A 588 29.17 -52.02 -11.45
N SER A 589 28.51 -53.12 -11.82
CA SER A 589 28.80 -54.46 -11.27
C SER A 589 30.20 -54.98 -11.59
N ALA A 590 30.88 -54.42 -12.59
CA ALA A 590 32.22 -54.84 -13.03
C ALA A 590 33.35 -53.88 -12.62
N ALA A 591 33.09 -52.57 -12.58
CA ALA A 591 34.09 -51.54 -12.31
C ALA A 591 33.48 -50.22 -11.79
N THR A 592 34.29 -49.40 -11.13
CA THR A 592 33.98 -47.99 -10.84
C THR A 592 34.76 -47.10 -11.80
N LEU A 593 34.04 -46.37 -12.67
CA LEU A 593 34.64 -45.48 -13.66
C LEU A 593 34.62 -44.04 -13.14
N ARG A 594 35.78 -43.37 -13.16
CA ARG A 594 35.94 -41.97 -12.74
C ARG A 594 36.40 -41.11 -13.91
N VAL A 595 35.56 -40.18 -14.36
CA VAL A 595 35.85 -39.31 -15.50
C VAL A 595 35.78 -37.84 -15.07
N PRO A 596 36.87 -37.06 -15.26
CA PRO A 596 36.81 -35.61 -15.12
C PRO A 596 36.21 -35.00 -16.41
N LEU A 597 35.11 -34.27 -16.27
CA LEU A 597 34.41 -33.56 -17.34
C LEU A 597 34.63 -32.05 -17.21
N THR A 598 34.83 -31.38 -18.34
CA THR A 598 34.70 -29.94 -18.50
C THR A 598 33.26 -29.61 -18.90
N VAL A 599 32.67 -28.62 -18.21
CA VAL A 599 31.37 -28.04 -18.55
C VAL A 599 31.60 -26.79 -19.41
N GLY A 600 30.88 -26.67 -20.52
CA GLY A 600 30.99 -25.56 -21.46
C GLY A 600 29.71 -25.36 -22.28
N GLY A 601 29.83 -24.62 -23.39
CA GLY A 601 28.67 -24.30 -24.23
C GLY A 601 27.88 -23.11 -23.67
N THR A 602 26.56 -23.15 -23.78
CA THR A 602 25.67 -22.08 -23.28
C THR A 602 24.50 -22.63 -22.48
N THR A 603 23.80 -21.78 -21.74
CA THR A 603 22.57 -22.14 -21.00
C THR A 603 21.44 -22.70 -21.89
N LYS A 604 21.51 -22.49 -23.20
CA LYS A 604 20.55 -23.04 -24.21
C LYS A 604 21.06 -24.29 -24.92
N ASP A 605 22.38 -24.48 -24.95
CA ASP A 605 23.05 -25.66 -25.53
C ASP A 605 24.26 -26.02 -24.65
N PRO A 606 24.03 -26.71 -23.51
CA PRO A 606 25.10 -27.06 -22.59
C PRO A 606 25.93 -28.21 -23.15
N MET A 607 27.22 -28.17 -22.89
CA MET A 607 28.19 -29.10 -23.46
C MET A 607 29.07 -29.73 -22.37
N LEU A 608 29.19 -31.05 -22.40
CA LEU A 608 30.02 -31.86 -21.51
C LEU A 608 31.14 -32.51 -22.30
N THR A 609 32.39 -32.22 -21.94
CA THR A 609 33.57 -32.75 -22.65
C THR A 609 34.46 -33.51 -21.68
N PRO A 610 34.79 -34.79 -21.91
CA PRO A 610 35.80 -35.48 -21.12
C PRO A 610 37.15 -34.77 -21.23
N SER A 611 37.66 -34.28 -20.09
CA SER A 611 38.98 -33.69 -20.02
C SER A 611 40.05 -34.79 -20.09
N ARG A 612 41.09 -34.57 -20.89
CA ARG A 612 42.25 -35.46 -20.91
C ARG A 612 43.05 -35.29 -19.61
N ARG A 613 43.54 -36.39 -19.06
CA ARG A 613 44.61 -36.37 -18.05
C ARG A 613 45.95 -36.03 -18.69
#